data_AF-A0A821ZBD2-F1
#
_entry.id   AF-A0A821ZBD2-F1
#
_cell.length_a   1.000
_cell.length_b   1.000
_cell.length_c   1.000
_cell.angle_alpha   90.00
_cell.angle_beta   90.00
_cell.angle_gamma   90.00
#
_symmetry.space_group_name_H-M   'P 1'
#
loop_
_entity.id
_entity.type
_entity.pdbx_description
1 polymer ?
#
loop_
_entity_poly.entity_id
_entity_poly.type
_entity_poly.pdbx_seq_one_letter_code
_entity_poly.pdbx_strand_id
1 'polypeptide(L)'
;MDNLDTDTYFEFKTYEEFRKERLKLNYENTLKLWYSLPNSLPINDSNRLRRQTRKQQRARFRKIRHYAVYAILPKKTFLKKKIQSKGLQLLNETFNMPAANEEFIYDIRQGMGRITTEFCNKGRQYDPTISSKELFKAGRCVWFMISFRMQCNLPLILVDSMLGYNMLYPYTDDLVDCNDISREAKADFAKLFHERLLIGEPTYDPQVHFDGKQSNVAELNLPSSLQAQAERIVKIFDMVKFIENDWRRGGEYEGVYMGLTTIHEGQTKSILQHARTEDNYAPTMAQIEQISAEKGGASLLAAGFLLEGRLTRAQVAYLEYLGFGLQLIDDLQDVKEDMKNNHRTIFTQTLIEGRTLDVPTARLIQYYSCTPAYEKFSDDNQRKVSYQETDITFAQYVRVLMIKFSVMLILEAASRLRRYYSKEFYRELSSLSPFTFHHLKLFRIEKTLWTIMQKQWFG
;
A
#
# COMPACT_ATOMS: atom_id res chain seq x y z
N MET A 1 -21.48 14.16 4.16
CA MET A 1 -20.99 12.95 4.84
C MET A 1 -20.85 13.34 6.29
N ASP A 2 -21.46 12.58 7.19
CA ASP A 2 -21.43 12.88 8.62
C ASP A 2 -20.02 12.68 9.19
N ASN A 3 -19.67 13.41 10.25
CA ASN A 3 -18.39 13.24 10.93
C ASN A 3 -18.35 11.85 11.57
N LEU A 4 -17.24 11.13 11.35
CA LEU A 4 -17.02 9.84 12.00
C LEU A 4 -16.58 10.07 13.44
N ASP A 5 -17.04 9.19 14.33
CA ASP A 5 -16.59 9.15 15.71
C ASP A 5 -15.08 8.81 15.75
N THR A 6 -14.29 9.74 16.28
CA THR A 6 -12.84 9.62 16.42
C THR A 6 -12.40 9.00 17.74
N ASP A 7 -13.29 8.94 18.75
CA ASP A 7 -12.96 8.51 20.11
C ASP A 7 -13.29 7.03 20.37
N THR A 8 -14.20 6.44 19.58
CA THR A 8 -14.60 5.03 19.76
C THR A 8 -13.70 4.06 18.98
N TYR A 9 -13.12 3.10 19.70
CA TYR A 9 -12.37 1.98 19.13
C TYR A 9 -13.26 1.01 18.34
N PHE A 10 -12.72 0.47 17.25
CA PHE A 10 -13.34 -0.49 16.35
C PHE A 10 -13.16 -1.92 16.88
N GLU A 11 -13.93 -2.28 17.90
CA GLU A 11 -13.78 -3.53 18.65
C GLU A 11 -15.05 -4.39 18.60
N PHE A 12 -14.86 -5.70 18.44
CA PHE A 12 -15.95 -6.67 18.33
C PHE A 12 -15.57 -7.98 19.03
N LYS A 13 -16.58 -8.72 19.49
CA LYS A 13 -16.39 -10.01 20.16
C LYS A 13 -16.18 -11.15 19.17
N THR A 14 -16.69 -10.99 17.95
CA THR A 14 -16.63 -12.03 16.92
C THR A 14 -16.12 -11.48 15.61
N TYR A 15 -15.46 -12.35 14.83
CA TYR A 15 -14.98 -12.00 13.49
C TYR A 15 -16.12 -11.58 12.55
N GLU A 16 -17.30 -12.19 12.68
CA GLU A 16 -18.44 -11.88 11.81
C GLU A 16 -19.00 -10.46 12.07
N GLU A 17 -19.06 -10.04 13.34
CA GLU A 17 -19.43 -8.66 13.69
C GLU A 17 -18.41 -7.65 13.16
N PHE A 18 -17.11 -7.92 13.37
CA PHE A 18 -16.01 -7.12 12.84
C PHE A 18 -16.11 -6.98 11.32
N ARG A 19 -16.28 -8.10 10.61
CA ARG A 19 -16.39 -8.16 9.16
C ARG A 19 -17.59 -7.37 8.67
N LYS A 20 -18.77 -7.58 9.25
CA LYS A 20 -20.01 -6.89 8.86
C LYS A 20 -19.86 -5.37 9.02
N GLU A 21 -19.36 -4.92 10.15
CA GLU A 21 -19.22 -3.48 10.40
C GLU A 21 -18.14 -2.84 9.52
N ARG A 22 -17.06 -3.58 9.25
CA ARG A 22 -16.00 -3.15 8.33
C ARG A 22 -16.56 -2.96 6.92
N LEU A 23 -17.31 -3.94 6.40
CA LEU A 23 -17.91 -3.86 5.07
C LEU A 23 -18.90 -2.71 4.96
N LYS A 24 -19.67 -2.44 6.02
CA LYS A 24 -20.54 -1.28 6.11
C LYS A 24 -19.74 0.03 6.02
N LEU A 25 -18.68 0.17 6.83
CA LEU A 25 -17.81 1.36 6.79
C LEU A 25 -17.14 1.55 5.43
N ASN A 26 -16.62 0.48 4.83
CA ASN A 26 -16.03 0.52 3.48
C ASN A 26 -17.06 1.01 2.46
N TYR A 27 -18.27 0.44 2.44
CA TYR A 27 -19.30 0.88 1.52
C TYR A 27 -19.67 2.35 1.71
N GLU A 28 -19.91 2.77 2.95
CA GLU A 28 -20.34 4.13 3.29
C GLU A 28 -19.29 5.19 3.00
N ASN A 29 -18.00 4.88 3.19
CA ASN A 29 -16.93 5.87 3.15
C ASN A 29 -16.02 5.79 1.92
N THR A 30 -15.97 4.62 1.27
CA THR A 30 -15.08 4.34 0.13
C THR A 30 -15.89 4.22 -1.16
N LEU A 31 -16.82 3.27 -1.24
CA LEU A 31 -17.56 3.00 -2.48
C LEU A 31 -18.58 4.09 -2.81
N LYS A 32 -19.36 4.58 -1.84
CA LYS A 32 -20.27 5.72 -2.07
C LYS A 32 -19.53 6.95 -2.57
N LEU A 33 -18.33 7.21 -2.02
CA LEU A 33 -17.48 8.29 -2.51
C LEU A 33 -17.08 8.03 -3.97
N TRP A 34 -16.51 6.87 -4.26
CA TRP A 34 -16.10 6.47 -5.61
C TRP A 34 -17.21 6.66 -6.66
N TYR A 35 -18.43 6.25 -6.34
CA TYR A 35 -19.58 6.41 -7.24
C TYR A 35 -20.02 7.86 -7.42
N SER A 36 -19.78 8.72 -6.43
CA SER A 36 -20.12 10.14 -6.50
C SER A 36 -19.08 11.00 -7.24
N LEU A 37 -17.89 10.46 -7.52
CA LEU A 37 -16.81 11.24 -8.13
C LEU A 37 -17.10 11.59 -9.60
N PRO A 38 -16.69 12.79 -10.06
CA PRO A 38 -16.81 13.18 -11.45
C PRO A 38 -16.07 12.23 -12.39
N ASN A 39 -16.62 12.04 -13.59
CA ASN A 39 -15.99 11.27 -14.67
C ASN A 39 -14.91 12.05 -15.44
N SER A 40 -14.72 13.34 -15.10
CA SER A 40 -13.76 14.25 -15.71
C SER A 40 -12.58 14.53 -14.76
N LEU A 41 -11.47 14.98 -15.33
CA LEU A 41 -10.30 15.41 -14.55
C LEU A 41 -10.66 16.61 -13.65
N PRO A 42 -9.99 16.77 -12.49
CA PRO A 42 -10.24 17.90 -11.61
C PRO A 42 -10.00 19.23 -12.32
N ILE A 43 -11.02 20.09 -12.31
CA ILE A 43 -10.96 21.47 -12.81
C ILE A 43 -10.27 22.30 -11.73
N ASN A 44 -8.95 22.41 -11.76
CA ASN A 44 -8.25 23.38 -10.92
C ASN A 44 -6.96 23.85 -11.59
N ASP A 45 -6.86 25.16 -11.86
CA ASP A 45 -5.64 25.77 -12.41
C ASP A 45 -4.44 25.63 -11.46
N SER A 46 -4.67 25.42 -10.16
CA SER A 46 -3.63 25.14 -9.15
C SER A 46 -2.94 23.76 -9.31
N ASN A 47 -3.59 22.81 -9.98
CA ASN A 47 -3.02 21.50 -10.32
C ASN A 47 -2.32 21.48 -11.69
N ARG A 48 -2.47 22.55 -12.50
CA ARG A 48 -1.70 22.72 -13.73
C ARG A 48 -0.31 23.19 -13.36
N LEU A 49 0.59 22.24 -13.17
CA LEU A 49 2.00 22.53 -12.93
C LEU A 49 2.53 23.35 -14.11
N ARG A 50 2.98 24.59 -13.84
CA ARG A 50 3.47 25.54 -14.86
C ARG A 50 4.39 24.81 -15.85
N ARG A 51 4.08 24.92 -17.15
CA ARG A 51 4.86 24.31 -18.23
C ARG A 51 6.29 24.83 -18.22
N GLN A 52 7.19 24.09 -17.60
CA GLN A 52 8.63 24.29 -17.73
C GLN A 52 9.09 23.82 -19.11
N THR A 53 10.15 24.42 -19.66
CA THR A 53 10.78 23.92 -20.89
C THR A 53 11.27 22.47 -20.69
N ARG A 54 11.36 21.67 -21.76
CA ARG A 54 11.89 20.30 -21.69
C ARG A 54 13.28 20.23 -21.01
N LYS A 55 14.12 21.25 -21.20
CA LYS A 55 15.45 21.37 -20.58
C LYS A 55 15.36 21.58 -19.06
N GLN A 56 14.47 22.46 -18.61
CA GLN A 56 14.21 22.69 -17.18
C GLN A 56 13.62 21.44 -16.51
N GLN A 57 12.65 20.78 -17.14
CA GLN A 57 12.06 19.55 -16.62
C GLN A 57 13.12 18.45 -16.45
N ARG A 58 13.99 18.22 -17.45
CA ARG A 58 15.11 17.26 -17.34
C ARG A 58 16.07 17.60 -16.20
N ALA A 59 16.45 18.87 -16.07
CA ALA A 59 17.37 19.30 -15.02
C ALA A 59 16.77 19.15 -13.62
N ARG A 60 15.48 19.51 -13.46
CA ARG A 60 14.71 19.39 -12.23
C ARG A 60 14.52 17.93 -11.83
N PHE A 61 14.15 17.09 -12.79
CA PHE A 61 13.99 15.65 -12.57
C PHE A 61 15.30 14.98 -12.13
N ARG A 62 16.44 15.29 -12.77
CA ARG A 62 17.75 14.74 -12.39
C ARG A 62 18.13 15.08 -10.94
N LYS A 63 17.73 16.27 -10.46
CA LYS A 63 17.94 16.72 -9.08
C LYS A 63 17.00 16.01 -8.10
N ILE A 64 15.71 15.88 -8.41
CA ILE A 64 14.74 15.13 -7.59
C ILE A 64 15.14 13.67 -7.47
N ARG A 65 15.55 13.02 -8.58
CA ARG A 65 16.07 11.66 -8.55
C ARG A 65 17.25 11.53 -7.59
N HIS A 66 18.22 12.43 -7.68
CA HIS A 66 19.34 12.45 -6.73
C HIS A 66 18.86 12.60 -5.30
N TYR A 67 17.85 13.43 -5.04
CA TYR A 67 17.32 13.63 -3.71
C TYR A 67 16.59 12.40 -3.16
N ALA A 68 15.69 11.78 -3.94
CA ALA A 68 14.99 10.55 -3.54
C ALA A 68 15.97 9.43 -3.18
N VAL A 69 17.05 9.31 -3.96
CA VAL A 69 18.20 8.45 -3.66
C VAL A 69 18.80 8.79 -2.29
N TYR A 70 19.13 10.06 -2.02
CA TYR A 70 19.71 10.44 -0.73
C TYR A 70 18.75 10.33 0.47
N ALA A 71 17.44 10.47 0.26
CA ALA A 71 16.43 10.34 1.30
C ALA A 71 16.21 8.87 1.71
N ILE A 72 16.40 7.93 0.81
CA ILE A 72 16.24 6.49 1.07
C ILE A 72 17.57 5.85 1.51
N LEU A 73 18.71 6.48 1.20
CA LEU A 73 20.03 5.88 1.45
C LEU A 73 20.76 6.51 2.66
N PRO A 74 21.08 5.72 3.70
CA PRO A 74 21.95 6.17 4.79
C PRO A 74 23.43 6.10 4.37
N LYS A 75 23.95 7.09 3.62
CA LYS A 75 25.41 7.24 3.49
C LYS A 75 26.00 7.99 4.69
N LYS A 76 27.10 7.45 5.23
CA LYS A 76 27.89 7.94 6.39
C LYS A 76 28.57 9.31 6.22
N THR A 77 28.39 10.03 5.12
CA THR A 77 29.14 11.28 4.90
C THR A 77 28.33 12.53 5.25
N PHE A 78 28.95 13.32 6.13
CA PHE A 78 28.57 14.64 6.68
C PHE A 78 28.30 15.75 5.63
N LEU A 79 28.22 15.44 4.34
CA LEU A 79 28.12 16.44 3.27
C LEU A 79 26.72 17.06 3.16
N LYS A 80 26.56 18.11 3.97
CA LYS A 80 25.78 19.35 3.85
C LYS A 80 24.24 19.23 3.90
N LYS A 81 23.69 19.61 5.06
CA LYS A 81 22.32 20.14 5.27
C LYS A 81 21.83 21.03 4.10
N LYS A 82 22.72 21.81 3.49
CA LYS A 82 22.45 22.69 2.34
C LYS A 82 22.06 21.99 1.03
N ILE A 83 22.48 20.75 0.79
CA ILE A 83 22.02 19.95 -0.37
C ILE A 83 20.62 19.39 -0.10
N GLN A 84 20.31 19.15 1.18
CA GLN A 84 19.06 18.53 1.65
C GLN A 84 17.89 19.51 1.60
N SER A 85 18.07 20.74 2.13
CA SER A 85 17.05 21.80 2.05
C SER A 85 16.70 22.19 0.60
N LYS A 86 17.71 22.25 -0.29
CA LYS A 86 17.50 22.52 -1.72
C LYS A 86 16.78 21.39 -2.47
N GLY A 87 16.97 20.14 -2.06
CA GLY A 87 16.33 18.98 -2.68
C GLY A 87 14.84 18.90 -2.34
N LEU A 88 14.49 19.13 -1.07
CA LEU A 88 13.09 19.18 -0.65
C LEU A 88 12.39 20.43 -1.17
N GLN A 89 13.02 21.61 -1.11
CA GLN A 89 12.45 22.82 -1.73
C GLN A 89 12.11 22.55 -3.20
N LEU A 90 13.01 21.87 -3.92
CA LEU A 90 12.74 21.49 -5.31
C LEU A 90 11.58 20.51 -5.44
N LEU A 91 11.45 19.53 -4.54
CA LEU A 91 10.32 18.61 -4.49
C LEU A 91 9.02 19.37 -4.23
N ASN A 92 9.01 20.26 -3.25
CA ASN A 92 7.82 21.02 -2.86
C ASN A 92 7.37 21.93 -3.99
N GLU A 93 8.28 22.68 -4.58
CA GLU A 93 7.98 23.51 -5.76
C GLU A 93 7.62 22.68 -7.01
N THR A 94 7.96 21.39 -7.07
CA THR A 94 7.63 20.51 -8.21
C THR A 94 6.24 19.91 -8.07
N PHE A 95 5.85 19.55 -6.85
CA PHE A 95 4.57 18.92 -6.55
C PHE A 95 3.53 19.90 -5.98
N ASN A 96 3.89 21.19 -5.89
CA ASN A 96 3.10 22.23 -5.24
C ASN A 96 2.74 21.84 -3.79
N MET A 97 3.75 21.40 -3.04
CA MET A 97 3.62 21.05 -1.62
C MET A 97 3.77 22.31 -0.75
N PRO A 98 3.16 22.30 0.45
CA PRO A 98 3.48 23.24 1.52
C PRO A 98 4.98 23.30 1.80
N ALA A 99 5.45 24.42 2.37
CA ALA A 99 6.82 24.50 2.86
C ALA A 99 7.02 23.48 3.99
N ALA A 100 8.16 22.79 3.98
CA ALA A 100 8.55 21.90 5.07
C ALA A 100 9.81 22.45 5.75
N ASN A 101 9.86 22.31 7.06
CA ASN A 101 11.03 22.66 7.85
C ASN A 101 12.13 21.59 7.69
N GLU A 102 13.34 21.89 8.19
CA GLU A 102 14.47 20.94 8.09
C GLU A 102 14.26 19.66 8.92
N GLU A 103 13.42 19.72 9.95
CA GLU A 103 13.10 18.60 10.84
C GLU A 103 12.26 17.52 10.11
N PHE A 104 11.22 17.92 9.38
CA PHE A 104 10.39 17.01 8.58
C PHE A 104 11.24 16.23 7.57
N ILE A 105 12.24 16.89 6.98
CA ILE A 105 13.19 16.26 6.05
C ILE A 105 13.99 15.18 6.74
N TYR A 106 14.51 15.50 7.92
CA TYR A 106 15.33 14.60 8.70
C TYR A 106 14.51 13.37 9.08
N ASP A 107 13.29 13.54 9.60
CA ASP A 107 12.45 12.44 10.05
C ASP A 107 11.99 11.54 8.91
N ILE A 108 11.56 12.11 7.78
CA ILE A 108 11.20 11.32 6.58
C ILE A 108 12.39 10.46 6.14
N ARG A 109 13.59 11.05 6.09
CA ARG A 109 14.80 10.35 5.67
C ARG A 109 15.21 9.27 6.67
N GLN A 110 15.23 9.60 7.96
CA GLN A 110 15.63 8.65 8.99
C GLN A 110 14.65 7.48 9.03
N GLY A 111 13.34 7.75 9.01
CA GLY A 111 12.32 6.72 8.94
C GLY A 111 12.50 5.83 7.72
N MET A 112 12.43 6.40 6.51
CA MET A 112 12.46 5.62 5.27
C MET A 112 13.76 4.82 5.09
N GLY A 113 14.92 5.45 5.21
CA GLY A 113 16.19 4.78 4.93
C GLY A 113 16.62 3.77 6.00
N ARG A 114 16.47 4.14 7.29
CA ARG A 114 16.91 3.29 8.41
C ARG A 114 16.02 2.07 8.56
N ILE A 115 14.70 2.27 8.62
CA ILE A 115 13.73 1.18 8.84
C ILE A 115 13.75 0.20 7.65
N THR A 116 13.84 0.70 6.41
CA THR A 116 13.91 -0.22 5.26
C THR A 116 15.22 -1.02 5.26
N THR A 117 16.35 -0.41 5.65
CA THR A 117 17.62 -1.13 5.78
C THR A 117 17.55 -2.20 6.88
N GLU A 118 16.97 -1.84 8.03
CA GLU A 118 16.76 -2.75 9.15
C GLU A 118 15.86 -3.93 8.76
N PHE A 119 14.77 -3.67 8.04
CA PHE A 119 13.85 -4.68 7.52
C PHE A 119 14.57 -5.66 6.59
N CYS A 120 15.32 -5.14 5.60
CA CYS A 120 16.07 -5.99 4.67
C CYS A 120 17.17 -6.82 5.35
N ASN A 121 17.76 -6.32 6.44
CA ASN A 121 18.76 -7.05 7.21
C ASN A 121 18.11 -8.15 8.05
N LYS A 122 17.05 -7.83 8.82
CA LYS A 122 16.31 -8.81 9.62
C LYS A 122 15.71 -9.92 8.75
N GLY A 123 15.12 -9.57 7.60
CA GLY A 123 14.56 -10.55 6.66
C GLY A 123 15.60 -11.57 6.14
N ARG A 124 16.85 -11.14 5.88
CA ARG A 124 17.93 -12.06 5.47
C ARG A 124 18.55 -12.83 6.61
N GLN A 125 18.59 -12.24 7.80
CA GLN A 125 19.04 -12.94 8.98
C GLN A 125 18.10 -14.11 9.28
N TYR A 126 16.79 -13.90 9.13
CA TYR A 126 15.78 -14.95 9.27
C TYR A 126 15.83 -15.98 8.13
N ASP A 127 15.95 -15.52 6.88
CA ASP A 127 15.97 -16.40 5.71
C ASP A 127 17.11 -16.03 4.74
N PRO A 128 18.30 -16.65 4.88
CA PRO A 128 19.47 -16.32 4.06
C PRO A 128 19.29 -16.59 2.56
N THR A 129 18.29 -17.38 2.16
CA THR A 129 18.04 -17.74 0.76
C THR A 129 17.05 -16.79 0.06
N ILE A 130 16.38 -15.91 0.80
CA ILE A 130 15.40 -14.99 0.23
C ILE A 130 16.04 -14.08 -0.82
N SER A 131 15.40 -13.95 -1.98
CA SER A 131 15.94 -13.11 -3.03
C SER A 131 15.78 -11.62 -2.70
N SER A 132 16.68 -10.83 -3.26
CA SER A 132 16.59 -9.38 -3.24
C SER A 132 15.25 -8.84 -3.74
N LYS A 133 14.68 -9.50 -4.76
CA LYS A 133 13.45 -9.08 -5.44
C LYS A 133 12.24 -9.30 -4.52
N GLU A 134 12.20 -10.43 -3.83
CA GLU A 134 11.16 -10.74 -2.83
C GLU A 134 11.22 -9.76 -1.66
N LEU A 135 12.42 -9.49 -1.11
CA LEU A 135 12.59 -8.50 -0.05
C LEU A 135 12.16 -7.09 -0.47
N PHE A 136 12.44 -6.69 -1.72
CA PHE A 136 11.98 -5.39 -2.21
C PHE A 136 10.46 -5.34 -2.37
N LYS A 137 9.84 -6.42 -2.85
CA LYS A 137 8.38 -6.53 -2.95
C LYS A 137 7.74 -6.40 -1.56
N ALA A 138 8.25 -7.18 -0.59
CA ALA A 138 7.85 -7.13 0.81
C ALA A 138 8.03 -5.74 1.43
N GLY A 139 9.13 -5.04 1.11
CA GLY A 139 9.42 -3.70 1.63
C GLY A 139 8.47 -2.59 1.15
N ARG A 140 7.64 -2.81 0.12
CA ARG A 140 6.72 -1.77 -0.39
C ARG A 140 5.67 -1.38 0.66
N CYS A 141 5.12 -2.34 1.39
CA CYS A 141 4.13 -2.06 2.45
C CYS A 141 4.79 -1.50 3.72
N VAL A 142 6.06 -1.82 3.98
CA VAL A 142 6.86 -1.16 5.03
C VAL A 142 6.90 0.37 4.85
N TRP A 143 7.01 0.89 3.62
CA TRP A 143 7.00 2.34 3.37
C TRP A 143 5.66 3.00 3.70
N PHE A 144 4.55 2.30 3.44
CA PHE A 144 3.25 2.75 3.91
C PHE A 144 3.22 2.79 5.43
N MET A 145 3.65 1.72 6.11
CA MET A 145 3.67 1.64 7.57
C MET A 145 4.53 2.74 8.23
N ILE A 146 5.69 3.06 7.62
CA ILE A 146 6.52 4.20 8.04
C ILE A 146 5.75 5.51 7.90
N SER A 147 5.08 5.71 6.75
CA SER A 147 4.29 6.92 6.50
C SER A 147 3.08 7.03 7.42
N PHE A 148 2.46 5.90 7.78
CA PHE A 148 1.35 5.87 8.74
C PHE A 148 1.83 6.22 10.15
N ARG A 149 2.95 5.65 10.60
CA ARG A 149 3.59 6.04 11.87
C ARG A 149 3.86 7.54 11.93
N MET A 150 4.38 8.14 10.85
CA MET A 150 4.60 9.59 10.78
C MET A 150 3.30 10.40 10.92
N GLN A 151 2.20 9.90 10.36
CA GLN A 151 0.89 10.56 10.43
C GLN A 151 0.23 10.46 11.81
N CYS A 152 0.48 9.36 12.53
CA CYS A 152 0.01 9.14 13.89
C CYS A 152 1.00 9.64 14.95
N ASN A 153 2.10 10.29 14.55
CA ASN A 153 3.18 10.73 15.44
C ASN A 153 3.75 9.59 16.31
N LEU A 154 3.81 8.37 15.74
CA LEU A 154 4.38 7.20 16.39
C LEU A 154 5.91 7.16 16.27
N PRO A 155 6.60 6.48 17.20
CA PRO A 155 8.04 6.23 17.08
C PRO A 155 8.40 5.57 15.74
N LEU A 156 9.39 6.13 15.04
CA LEU A 156 9.89 5.57 13.78
C LEU A 156 10.87 4.42 14.05
N ILE A 157 10.35 3.26 14.43
CA ILE A 157 11.08 2.01 14.68
C ILE A 157 10.53 0.87 13.84
N LEU A 158 11.37 -0.15 13.56
CA LEU A 158 10.92 -1.42 13.01
C LEU A 158 10.49 -2.33 14.16
N VAL A 159 9.19 -2.54 14.32
CA VAL A 159 8.64 -3.52 15.27
C VAL A 159 8.54 -4.91 14.61
N ASP A 160 8.37 -5.95 15.41
CA ASP A 160 8.38 -7.34 14.92
C ASP A 160 7.15 -7.63 14.04
N SER A 161 6.00 -7.04 14.35
CA SER A 161 4.77 -7.12 13.56
C SER A 161 4.95 -6.58 12.14
N MET A 162 5.75 -5.52 11.97
CA MET A 162 6.12 -4.98 10.66
C MET A 162 6.98 -5.97 9.88
N LEU A 163 7.94 -6.64 10.54
CA LEU A 163 8.75 -7.67 9.89
C LEU A 163 7.88 -8.86 9.49
N GLY A 164 7.16 -9.44 10.46
CA GLY A 164 6.32 -10.63 10.27
C GLY A 164 5.32 -10.44 9.14
N TYR A 165 4.50 -9.39 9.20
CA TYR A 165 3.47 -9.15 8.19
C TYR A 165 4.05 -8.96 6.78
N ASN A 166 5.11 -8.17 6.63
CA ASN A 166 5.65 -7.90 5.31
C ASN A 166 6.42 -9.10 4.74
N MET A 167 6.98 -9.95 5.60
CA MET A 167 7.63 -11.19 5.18
C MET A 167 6.65 -12.33 4.91
N LEU A 168 5.35 -12.18 5.21
CA LEU A 168 4.33 -13.14 4.74
C LEU A 168 4.29 -13.20 3.21
N TYR A 169 4.33 -12.06 2.50
CA TYR A 169 4.15 -12.01 1.04
C TYR A 169 5.10 -12.94 0.26
N PRO A 170 6.44 -12.91 0.47
CA PRO A 170 7.35 -13.88 -0.18
C PRO A 170 6.97 -15.34 0.04
N TYR A 171 6.38 -15.68 1.18
CA TYR A 171 6.07 -17.06 1.54
C TYR A 171 4.68 -17.49 1.10
N THR A 172 3.68 -16.61 1.18
CA THR A 172 2.28 -16.90 0.82
C THR A 172 2.03 -16.82 -0.68
N ASP A 173 2.67 -15.89 -1.39
CA ASP A 173 2.36 -15.63 -2.81
C ASP A 173 2.57 -16.87 -3.68
N ASP A 174 3.68 -17.62 -3.49
CA ASP A 174 3.91 -18.85 -4.25
C ASP A 174 2.87 -19.93 -3.93
N LEU A 175 2.39 -20.04 -2.68
CA LEU A 175 1.38 -21.03 -2.33
C LEU A 175 0.03 -20.72 -2.98
N VAL A 176 -0.29 -19.43 -3.12
CA VAL A 176 -1.56 -18.98 -3.68
C VAL A 176 -1.51 -18.92 -5.21
N ASP A 177 -0.44 -18.39 -5.79
CA ASP A 177 -0.35 -18.04 -7.21
C ASP A 177 0.36 -19.08 -8.07
N CYS A 178 1.18 -19.97 -7.50
CA CYS A 178 1.93 -20.96 -8.30
C CYS A 178 1.00 -22.03 -8.92
N ASN A 179 1.17 -22.29 -10.22
CA ASN A 179 0.38 -23.31 -10.93
C ASN A 179 0.78 -24.75 -10.57
N ASP A 180 1.99 -24.94 -10.03
CA ASP A 180 2.51 -26.26 -9.66
C ASP A 180 1.96 -26.77 -8.31
N ILE A 181 1.25 -25.91 -7.57
CA ILE A 181 0.56 -26.28 -6.32
C ILE A 181 -0.86 -26.75 -6.65
N SER A 182 -1.22 -27.94 -6.14
CA SER A 182 -2.53 -28.55 -6.39
C SER A 182 -3.67 -27.70 -5.81
N ARG A 183 -4.87 -27.80 -6.41
CA ARG A 183 -6.06 -27.09 -5.89
C ARG A 183 -6.38 -27.50 -4.45
N GLU A 184 -6.18 -28.77 -4.11
CA GLU A 184 -6.35 -29.30 -2.75
C GLU A 184 -5.37 -28.65 -1.78
N ALA A 185 -4.07 -28.62 -2.12
CA ALA A 185 -3.06 -27.95 -1.29
C ALA A 185 -3.38 -26.46 -1.08
N LYS A 186 -3.86 -25.75 -2.11
CA LYS A 186 -4.28 -24.35 -1.96
C LYS A 186 -5.46 -24.19 -1.00
N ALA A 187 -6.46 -25.07 -1.09
CA ALA A 187 -7.63 -25.05 -0.23
C ALA A 187 -7.27 -25.39 1.23
N ASP A 188 -6.44 -26.41 1.43
CA ASP A 188 -5.96 -26.82 2.76
C ASP A 188 -5.10 -25.73 3.39
N PHE A 189 -4.21 -25.10 2.61
CA PHE A 189 -3.43 -23.96 3.10
C PHE A 189 -4.32 -22.78 3.46
N ALA A 190 -5.30 -22.44 2.62
CA ALA A 190 -6.21 -21.33 2.90
C ALA A 190 -6.98 -21.54 4.20
N LYS A 191 -7.48 -22.76 4.45
CA LYS A 191 -8.16 -23.12 5.69
C LYS A 191 -7.20 -23.08 6.89
N LEU A 192 -6.07 -23.77 6.78
CA LEU A 192 -5.08 -23.87 7.86
C LEU A 192 -4.55 -22.50 8.27
N PHE A 193 -4.23 -21.63 7.31
CA PHE A 193 -3.73 -20.30 7.60
C PHE A 193 -4.81 -19.38 8.18
N HIS A 194 -6.06 -19.50 7.72
CA HIS A 194 -7.19 -18.80 8.32
C HIS A 194 -7.33 -19.18 9.81
N GLU A 195 -7.28 -20.47 10.14
CA GLU A 195 -7.32 -20.96 11.53
C GLU A 195 -6.11 -20.46 12.33
N ARG A 196 -4.88 -20.50 11.77
CA ARG A 196 -3.68 -19.99 12.44
C ARG A 196 -3.78 -18.50 12.77
N LEU A 197 -4.37 -17.70 11.88
CA LEU A 197 -4.53 -16.26 12.08
C LEU A 197 -5.61 -15.99 13.13
N LEU A 198 -6.80 -16.58 12.98
CA LEU A 198 -7.96 -16.24 13.79
C LEU A 198 -7.93 -16.86 15.19
N ILE A 199 -7.46 -18.10 15.32
CA ILE A 199 -7.48 -18.86 16.58
C ILE A 199 -6.10 -18.86 17.23
N GLY A 200 -5.05 -19.04 16.42
CA GLY A 200 -3.69 -19.22 16.92
C GLY A 200 -3.28 -20.69 17.01
N GLU A 201 -2.04 -20.93 17.45
CA GLU A 201 -1.57 -22.29 17.72
C GLU A 201 -1.98 -22.74 19.13
N PRO A 202 -2.31 -24.03 19.35
CA PRO A 202 -2.66 -24.53 20.68
C PRO A 202 -1.55 -24.37 21.74
N THR A 203 -0.30 -24.26 21.29
CA THR A 203 0.91 -24.09 22.10
C THR A 203 1.22 -22.62 22.42
N TYR A 204 0.37 -21.68 22.02
CA TYR A 204 0.62 -20.26 22.22
C TYR A 204 0.70 -19.92 23.71
N ASP A 205 1.82 -19.34 24.12
CA ASP A 205 2.03 -18.78 25.45
C ASP A 205 2.34 -17.28 25.33
N PRO A 206 1.49 -16.37 25.84
CA PRO A 206 1.71 -14.93 25.76
C PRO A 206 2.94 -14.44 26.54
N GLN A 207 3.58 -15.29 27.36
CA GLN A 207 4.82 -14.96 28.07
C GLN A 207 6.08 -15.31 27.28
N VAL A 208 5.96 -16.08 26.21
CA VAL A 208 7.10 -16.53 25.39
C VAL A 208 7.31 -15.57 24.22
N HIS A 209 8.49 -14.96 24.16
CA HIS A 209 8.91 -14.15 23.01
C HIS A 209 9.57 -15.03 21.96
N PHE A 210 9.14 -14.92 20.71
CA PHE A 210 9.75 -15.61 19.58
C PHE A 210 11.11 -15.00 19.25
N ASP A 211 12.16 -15.83 19.29
CA ASP A 211 13.56 -15.40 19.17
C ASP A 211 14.03 -15.21 17.72
N GLY A 212 13.15 -15.45 16.75
CA GLY A 212 13.44 -15.38 15.33
C GLY A 212 14.19 -16.58 14.76
N LYS A 213 14.39 -17.66 15.52
CA LYS A 213 14.87 -18.93 14.96
C LYS A 213 13.72 -19.70 14.34
N GLN A 214 13.97 -20.29 13.17
CA GLN A 214 12.95 -21.04 12.45
C GLN A 214 12.42 -22.21 13.29
N SER A 215 11.10 -22.34 13.37
CA SER A 215 10.48 -23.46 14.10
C SER A 215 10.78 -24.80 13.43
N ASN A 216 10.65 -25.90 14.17
CA ASN A 216 10.92 -27.23 13.63
C ASN A 216 9.76 -27.72 12.76
N VAL A 217 10.05 -28.10 11.52
CA VAL A 217 9.06 -28.64 10.56
C VAL A 217 8.38 -29.89 11.09
N ALA A 218 9.10 -30.72 11.87
CA ALA A 218 8.56 -31.96 12.43
C ALA A 218 7.44 -31.74 13.46
N GLU A 219 7.29 -30.53 13.98
CA GLU A 219 6.25 -30.17 14.94
C GLU A 219 4.93 -29.78 14.24
N LEU A 220 4.95 -29.57 12.92
CA LEU A 220 3.74 -29.26 12.16
C LEU A 220 2.98 -30.53 11.79
N ASN A 221 1.75 -30.64 12.28
CA ASN A 221 0.81 -31.65 11.81
C ASN A 221 0.08 -31.15 10.55
N LEU A 222 0.65 -31.42 9.38
CA LEU A 222 0.11 -30.97 8.09
C LEU A 222 -0.66 -32.08 7.35
N PRO A 223 -1.75 -31.73 6.65
CA PRO A 223 -2.36 -32.61 5.65
C PRO A 223 -1.34 -33.09 4.61
N SER A 224 -1.53 -34.30 4.07
CA SER A 224 -0.65 -34.89 3.06
C SER A 224 -0.42 -33.98 1.84
N SER A 225 -1.44 -33.19 1.47
CA SER A 225 -1.40 -32.22 0.38
C SER A 225 -0.39 -31.09 0.59
N LEU A 226 -0.02 -30.79 1.84
CA LEU A 226 0.86 -29.68 2.25
C LEU A 226 2.26 -30.12 2.68
N GLN A 227 2.53 -31.43 2.75
CA GLN A 227 3.81 -31.96 3.23
C GLN A 227 5.00 -31.46 2.40
N ALA A 228 4.83 -31.32 1.09
CA ALA A 228 5.88 -30.79 0.20
C ALA A 228 6.17 -29.29 0.43
N GLN A 229 5.31 -28.58 1.17
CA GLN A 229 5.42 -27.15 1.47
C GLN A 229 5.71 -26.89 2.96
N ALA A 230 6.01 -27.92 3.74
CA ALA A 230 6.13 -27.83 5.19
C ALA A 230 7.16 -26.79 5.66
N GLU A 231 8.35 -26.74 5.04
CA GLU A 231 9.38 -25.72 5.33
C GLU A 231 8.87 -24.29 5.13
N ARG A 232 8.04 -24.07 4.11
CA ARG A 232 7.47 -22.76 3.81
C ARG A 232 6.35 -22.41 4.78
N ILE A 233 5.52 -23.38 5.18
CA ILE A 233 4.45 -23.17 6.16
C ILE A 233 5.04 -22.83 7.53
N VAL A 234 6.14 -23.47 7.94
CA VAL A 234 6.91 -23.05 9.13
C VAL A 234 7.24 -21.57 9.05
N LYS A 235 7.79 -21.10 7.93
CA LYS A 235 8.16 -19.69 7.77
C LYS A 235 6.96 -18.76 7.89
N ILE A 236 5.82 -19.14 7.33
CA ILE A 236 4.57 -18.38 7.44
C ILE A 236 4.11 -18.31 8.90
N PHE A 237 4.18 -19.41 9.65
CA PHE A 237 3.76 -19.45 11.04
C PHE A 237 4.72 -18.68 11.95
N ASP A 238 6.02 -18.75 11.70
CA ASP A 238 7.01 -17.91 12.38
C ASP A 238 6.76 -16.41 12.16
N MET A 239 6.30 -16.02 10.96
CA MET A 239 5.91 -14.62 10.72
C MET A 239 4.71 -14.21 11.57
N VAL A 240 3.78 -15.13 11.85
CA VAL A 240 2.69 -14.89 12.81
C VAL A 240 3.22 -14.79 14.24
N LYS A 241 4.24 -15.57 14.60
CA LYS A 241 4.91 -15.46 15.91
C LYS A 241 5.62 -14.12 16.11
N PHE A 242 6.24 -13.55 15.08
CA PHE A 242 6.75 -12.18 15.13
C PHE A 242 5.64 -11.14 15.38
N ILE A 243 4.42 -11.36 14.86
CA ILE A 243 3.28 -10.48 15.15
C ILE A 243 2.82 -10.63 16.60
N GLU A 244 2.81 -11.88 17.09
CA GLU A 244 2.46 -12.23 18.47
C GLU A 244 3.41 -11.64 19.52
N ASN A 245 4.68 -11.36 19.14
CA ASN A 245 5.64 -10.66 20.00
C ASN A 245 5.16 -9.26 20.40
N ASP A 246 4.55 -8.52 19.47
CA ASP A 246 4.06 -7.16 19.72
C ASP A 246 2.60 -7.17 20.20
N TRP A 247 1.79 -8.12 19.74
CA TRP A 247 0.35 -8.14 19.96
C TRP A 247 -0.10 -9.49 20.51
N ARG A 248 -0.28 -9.58 21.82
CA ARG A 248 -0.81 -10.81 22.44
C ARG A 248 -2.17 -11.20 21.88
N ARG A 249 -2.44 -12.50 21.78
CA ARG A 249 -3.79 -13.01 21.49
C ARG A 249 -4.71 -12.80 22.69
N GLY A 250 -6.00 -12.64 22.44
CA GLY A 250 -7.02 -12.40 23.44
C GLY A 250 -7.15 -10.94 23.87
N GLY A 251 -8.37 -10.54 24.23
CA GLY A 251 -8.66 -9.23 24.80
C GLY A 251 -8.70 -8.12 23.75
N GLU A 252 -7.99 -7.02 24.01
CA GLU A 252 -8.10 -5.76 23.25
C GLU A 252 -7.41 -5.78 21.87
N TYR A 253 -6.54 -6.77 21.60
CA TYR A 253 -5.77 -6.86 20.35
C TYR A 253 -6.34 -7.87 19.34
N GLU A 254 -7.52 -8.44 19.60
CA GLU A 254 -8.20 -9.34 18.66
C GLU A 254 -8.40 -8.71 17.27
N GLY A 255 -8.55 -7.39 17.20
CA GLY A 255 -8.62 -6.64 15.94
C GLY A 255 -7.41 -6.87 15.01
N VAL A 256 -6.21 -7.13 15.55
CA VAL A 256 -5.01 -7.47 14.78
C VAL A 256 -5.23 -8.76 13.99
N TYR A 257 -5.69 -9.80 14.67
CA TYR A 257 -5.89 -11.13 14.10
C TYR A 257 -7.11 -11.18 13.18
N MET A 258 -8.17 -10.44 13.52
CA MET A 258 -9.31 -10.24 12.62
C MET A 258 -8.89 -9.49 11.35
N GLY A 259 -8.04 -8.46 11.46
CA GLY A 259 -7.50 -7.72 10.32
C GLY A 259 -6.64 -8.60 9.39
N LEU A 260 -5.74 -9.41 9.96
CA LEU A 260 -4.92 -10.37 9.19
C LEU A 260 -5.79 -11.41 8.49
N THR A 261 -6.77 -11.97 9.19
CA THR A 261 -7.75 -12.90 8.64
C THR A 261 -8.50 -12.27 7.47
N THR A 262 -8.86 -10.99 7.58
CA THR A 262 -9.60 -10.26 6.53
C THR A 262 -8.80 -10.11 5.24
N ILE A 263 -7.51 -9.77 5.30
CA ILE A 263 -6.70 -9.67 4.06
C ILE A 263 -6.48 -11.05 3.42
N HIS A 264 -6.32 -12.11 4.22
CA HIS A 264 -6.25 -13.48 3.72
C HIS A 264 -7.55 -13.91 3.01
N GLU A 265 -8.72 -13.61 3.59
CA GLU A 265 -10.01 -13.81 2.91
C GLU A 265 -10.14 -12.98 1.64
N GLY A 266 -9.70 -11.71 1.66
CA GLY A 266 -9.70 -10.82 0.50
C GLY A 266 -8.84 -11.33 -0.65
N GLN A 267 -7.68 -11.90 -0.36
CA GLN A 267 -6.82 -12.57 -1.34
C GLN A 267 -7.53 -13.77 -1.96
N THR A 268 -8.15 -14.61 -1.14
CA THR A 268 -8.90 -15.79 -1.60
C THR A 268 -10.09 -15.39 -2.47
N LYS A 269 -10.86 -14.37 -2.07
CA LYS A 269 -12.00 -13.85 -2.84
C LYS A 269 -11.57 -13.22 -4.17
N SER A 270 -10.36 -12.64 -4.24
CA SER A 270 -9.86 -12.02 -5.47
C SER A 270 -9.62 -13.01 -6.62
N ILE A 271 -9.58 -14.32 -6.34
CA ILE A 271 -9.59 -15.36 -7.38
C ILE A 271 -10.82 -15.23 -8.30
N LEU A 272 -11.94 -14.69 -7.80
CA LEU A 272 -13.13 -14.42 -8.62
C LEU A 272 -12.86 -13.38 -9.74
N GLN A 273 -11.84 -12.53 -9.59
CA GLN A 273 -11.40 -11.61 -10.63
C GLN A 273 -10.49 -12.31 -11.67
N HIS A 274 -10.03 -13.53 -11.44
CA HIS A 274 -9.12 -14.28 -12.32
C HIS A 274 -9.86 -15.26 -13.25
N ALA A 275 -11.01 -14.84 -13.80
CA ALA A 275 -11.90 -15.71 -14.58
C ALA A 275 -11.14 -16.57 -15.60
N ARG A 276 -11.18 -17.90 -15.44
CA ARG A 276 -10.66 -18.81 -16.46
C ARG A 276 -11.67 -18.89 -17.60
N THR A 277 -11.17 -19.12 -18.81
CA THR A 277 -11.99 -19.24 -20.03
C THR A 277 -13.13 -20.26 -19.90
N GLU A 278 -12.96 -21.23 -19.00
CA GLU A 278 -13.88 -22.36 -18.77
C GLU A 278 -14.96 -22.07 -17.70
N ASP A 279 -14.81 -21.03 -16.88
CA ASP A 279 -15.61 -20.86 -15.66
C ASP A 279 -17.00 -20.21 -15.89
N ASN A 280 -17.32 -19.76 -17.12
CA ASN A 280 -18.55 -19.03 -17.47
C ASN A 280 -18.90 -17.88 -16.48
N TYR A 281 -17.91 -17.38 -15.73
CA TYR A 281 -18.09 -16.36 -14.71
C TYR A 281 -17.69 -14.99 -15.27
N ALA A 282 -18.67 -14.08 -15.31
CA ALA A 282 -18.49 -12.70 -15.76
C ALA A 282 -18.96 -11.75 -14.64
N PRO A 283 -18.06 -11.30 -13.76
CA PRO A 283 -18.44 -10.38 -12.69
C PRO A 283 -18.88 -9.04 -13.30
N THR A 284 -19.92 -8.45 -12.73
CA THR A 284 -20.37 -7.09 -13.05
C THR A 284 -19.32 -6.06 -12.60
N MET A 285 -19.33 -4.87 -13.19
CA MET A 285 -18.44 -3.77 -12.75
C MET A 285 -18.58 -3.48 -11.25
N ALA A 286 -19.81 -3.48 -10.72
CA ALA A 286 -20.06 -3.26 -9.30
C ALA A 286 -19.44 -4.35 -8.40
N GLN A 287 -19.44 -5.62 -8.84
CA GLN A 287 -18.76 -6.70 -8.13
C GLN A 287 -17.24 -6.55 -8.16
N ILE A 288 -16.68 -6.14 -9.30
CA ILE A 288 -15.24 -5.84 -9.43
C ILE A 288 -14.85 -4.69 -8.50
N GLU A 289 -15.62 -3.60 -8.50
CA GLU A 289 -15.42 -2.44 -7.62
C GLU A 289 -15.47 -2.84 -6.14
N GLN A 290 -16.44 -3.67 -5.76
CA GLN A 290 -16.56 -4.19 -4.40
C GLN A 290 -15.37 -5.08 -4.01
N ILE A 291 -14.95 -6.02 -4.86
CA ILE A 291 -13.80 -6.90 -4.55
C ILE A 291 -12.53 -6.06 -4.40
N SER A 292 -12.28 -5.11 -5.31
CA SER A 292 -11.12 -4.22 -5.23
C SER A 292 -11.14 -3.35 -3.96
N ALA A 293 -12.30 -2.82 -3.56
CA ALA A 293 -12.43 -2.04 -2.33
C ALA A 293 -12.24 -2.90 -1.07
N GLU A 294 -12.80 -4.10 -1.02
CA GLU A 294 -12.65 -5.02 0.10
C GLU A 294 -11.20 -5.49 0.27
N LYS A 295 -10.54 -5.90 -0.81
CA LYS A 295 -9.14 -6.37 -0.81
C LYS A 295 -8.17 -5.24 -0.48
N GLY A 296 -8.30 -4.12 -1.18
CA GLY A 296 -7.45 -2.95 -1.00
C GLY A 296 -7.53 -2.44 0.44
N GLY A 297 -8.74 -2.23 0.94
CA GLY A 297 -8.95 -1.77 2.31
C GLY A 297 -8.43 -2.74 3.37
N ALA A 298 -8.59 -4.05 3.17
CA ALA A 298 -8.13 -5.06 4.13
C ALA A 298 -6.61 -5.03 4.30
N SER A 299 -5.86 -4.75 3.23
CA SER A 299 -4.39 -4.69 3.28
C SER A 299 -3.87 -3.59 4.20
N LEU A 300 -4.45 -2.38 4.10
CA LEU A 300 -4.07 -1.27 4.95
C LEU A 300 -4.68 -1.37 6.35
N LEU A 301 -5.85 -1.98 6.48
CA LEU A 301 -6.46 -2.25 7.78
C LEU A 301 -5.58 -3.16 8.63
N ALA A 302 -5.11 -4.27 8.06
CA ALA A 302 -4.15 -5.15 8.72
C ALA A 302 -2.88 -4.38 9.12
N ALA A 303 -2.31 -3.60 8.20
CA ALA A 303 -1.14 -2.77 8.49
C ALA A 303 -1.38 -1.77 9.64
N GLY A 304 -2.55 -1.12 9.69
CA GLY A 304 -2.90 -0.19 10.76
C GLY A 304 -3.00 -0.87 12.13
N PHE A 305 -3.69 -2.01 12.21
CA PHE A 305 -3.76 -2.78 13.46
C PHE A 305 -2.39 -3.26 13.93
N LEU A 306 -1.52 -3.68 13.02
CA LEU A 306 -0.15 -4.10 13.37
C LEU A 306 0.71 -2.98 13.94
N LEU A 307 0.35 -1.72 13.71
CA LEU A 307 1.09 -0.55 14.19
C LEU A 307 0.61 -0.04 15.54
N GLU A 308 -0.69 -0.08 15.79
CA GLU A 308 -1.34 0.54 16.96
C GLU A 308 -2.00 -0.49 17.90
N GLY A 309 -2.19 -1.73 17.45
CA GLY A 309 -2.92 -2.79 18.14
C GLY A 309 -4.44 -2.60 18.13
N ARG A 310 -4.89 -1.34 18.21
CA ARG A 310 -6.29 -0.92 18.23
C ARG A 310 -6.47 0.26 17.29
N LEU A 311 -7.62 0.31 16.60
CA LEU A 311 -7.94 1.39 15.68
C LEU A 311 -9.30 1.97 16.02
N THR A 312 -9.46 3.28 15.85
CA THR A 312 -10.76 3.95 15.95
C THR A 312 -11.56 3.77 14.67
N ARG A 313 -12.87 3.98 14.73
CA ARG A 313 -13.74 3.89 13.54
C ARG A 313 -13.28 4.81 12.41
N ALA A 314 -12.84 6.02 12.75
CA ALA A 314 -12.28 6.97 11.81
C ALA A 314 -10.98 6.46 11.15
N GLN A 315 -10.06 5.87 11.93
CA GLN A 315 -8.84 5.27 11.40
C GLN A 315 -9.14 4.08 10.48
N VAL A 316 -10.08 3.20 10.84
CA VAL A 316 -10.51 2.08 9.98
C VAL A 316 -11.03 2.61 8.65
N ALA A 317 -11.97 3.56 8.67
CA ALA A 317 -12.54 4.10 7.45
C ALA A 317 -11.49 4.86 6.60
N TYR A 318 -10.48 5.49 7.21
CA TYR A 318 -9.34 6.09 6.51
C TYR A 318 -8.47 5.06 5.80
N LEU A 319 -8.14 3.96 6.48
CA LEU A 319 -7.34 2.87 5.91
C LEU A 319 -8.09 2.15 4.79
N GLU A 320 -9.40 1.92 4.95
CA GLU A 320 -10.26 1.38 3.88
C GLU A 320 -10.23 2.28 2.64
N TYR A 321 -10.37 3.59 2.84
CA TYR A 321 -10.34 4.59 1.78
C TYR A 321 -8.98 4.60 1.06
N LEU A 322 -7.87 4.66 1.80
CA LEU A 322 -6.53 4.66 1.21
C LEU A 322 -6.24 3.34 0.49
N GLY A 323 -6.66 2.22 1.07
CA GLY A 323 -6.36 0.89 0.57
C GLY A 323 -7.03 0.63 -0.78
N PHE A 324 -8.29 1.04 -0.94
CA PHE A 324 -8.94 0.99 -2.24
C PHE A 324 -8.20 1.84 -3.28
N GLY A 325 -7.81 3.06 -2.92
CA GLY A 325 -7.06 3.94 -3.81
C GLY A 325 -5.72 3.34 -4.25
N LEU A 326 -5.00 2.63 -3.37
CA LEU A 326 -3.75 1.96 -3.72
C LEU A 326 -3.98 0.73 -4.61
N GLN A 327 -5.00 -0.08 -4.32
CA GLN A 327 -5.39 -1.21 -5.18
C GLN A 327 -5.67 -0.75 -6.62
N LEU A 328 -6.35 0.39 -6.81
CA LEU A 328 -6.60 0.94 -8.14
C LEU A 328 -5.34 1.48 -8.83
N ILE A 329 -4.35 1.95 -8.08
CA ILE A 329 -3.06 2.33 -8.67
C ILE A 329 -2.33 1.09 -9.20
N ASP A 330 -2.29 0.01 -8.41
CA ASP A 330 -1.66 -1.24 -8.83
C ASP A 330 -2.37 -1.82 -10.07
N ASP A 331 -3.71 -1.90 -10.06
CA ASP A 331 -4.50 -2.36 -11.23
C ASP A 331 -4.25 -1.49 -12.48
N LEU A 332 -4.07 -0.16 -12.32
CA LEU A 332 -3.73 0.73 -13.44
C LEU A 332 -2.28 0.50 -13.93
N GLN A 333 -1.34 0.23 -13.04
CA GLN A 333 0.05 -0.07 -13.40
C GLN A 333 0.17 -1.38 -14.17
N ASP A 334 -0.71 -2.34 -13.87
CA ASP A 334 -0.68 -3.72 -14.33
C ASP A 334 -1.70 -4.06 -15.42
N VAL A 335 -2.50 -3.10 -15.92
CA VAL A 335 -3.46 -3.26 -17.05
C VAL A 335 -2.98 -4.20 -18.17
N LYS A 336 -1.72 -4.10 -18.59
CA LYS A 336 -1.19 -4.95 -19.67
C LYS A 336 -1.00 -6.41 -19.25
N GLU A 337 -0.52 -6.64 -18.03
CA GLU A 337 -0.30 -7.98 -17.47
C GLU A 337 -1.65 -8.61 -17.09
N ASP A 338 -2.54 -7.84 -16.47
CA ASP A 338 -3.89 -8.29 -16.14
C ASP A 338 -4.70 -8.69 -17.37
N MET A 339 -4.65 -7.90 -18.45
CA MET A 339 -5.28 -8.28 -19.73
C MET A 339 -4.69 -9.56 -20.30
N LYS A 340 -3.38 -9.79 -20.14
CA LYS A 340 -2.71 -11.02 -20.63
C LYS A 340 -3.12 -12.25 -19.82
N ASN A 341 -3.38 -12.06 -18.52
CA ASN A 341 -3.77 -13.12 -17.60
C ASN A 341 -5.29 -13.24 -17.40
N ASN A 342 -6.09 -12.53 -18.21
CA ASN A 342 -7.57 -12.46 -18.12
C ASN A 342 -8.10 -11.98 -16.76
N HIS A 343 -7.31 -11.21 -16.01
CA HIS A 343 -7.74 -10.62 -14.75
C HIS A 343 -8.74 -9.47 -15.00
N ARG A 344 -9.83 -9.46 -14.24
CA ARG A 344 -10.94 -8.51 -14.31
C ARG A 344 -10.80 -7.45 -13.22
N THR A 345 -10.12 -6.36 -13.56
CA THR A 345 -10.03 -5.13 -12.74
C THR A 345 -10.95 -4.06 -13.31
N ILE A 346 -11.15 -2.96 -12.58
CA ILE A 346 -11.95 -1.82 -13.10
C ILE A 346 -11.42 -1.36 -14.47
N PHE A 347 -10.10 -1.34 -14.64
CA PHE A 347 -9.45 -0.88 -15.86
C PHE A 347 -9.54 -1.90 -17.00
N THR A 348 -9.26 -3.18 -16.74
CA THR A 348 -9.35 -4.21 -17.80
C THR A 348 -10.79 -4.46 -18.23
N GLN A 349 -11.74 -4.49 -17.29
CA GLN A 349 -13.15 -4.63 -17.60
C GLN A 349 -13.67 -3.45 -18.46
N THR A 350 -13.23 -2.23 -18.17
CA THR A 350 -13.56 -1.05 -18.99
C THR A 350 -13.11 -1.24 -20.45
N LEU A 351 -11.91 -1.80 -20.67
CA LEU A 351 -11.40 -2.08 -22.01
C LEU A 351 -12.15 -3.22 -22.71
N ILE A 352 -12.53 -4.25 -21.97
CA ILE A 352 -13.28 -5.40 -22.50
C ILE A 352 -14.67 -4.97 -22.97
N GLU A 353 -15.27 -3.98 -22.32
CA GLU A 353 -16.51 -3.33 -22.74
C GLU A 353 -16.34 -2.32 -23.89
N GLY A 354 -15.14 -2.23 -24.48
CA GLY A 354 -14.86 -1.35 -25.63
C GLY A 354 -14.72 0.13 -25.29
N ARG A 355 -14.57 0.47 -24.00
CA ARG A 355 -14.44 1.86 -23.52
C ARG A 355 -12.97 2.25 -23.33
N THR A 356 -12.69 3.56 -23.26
CA THR A 356 -11.34 4.08 -22.95
C THR A 356 -11.10 4.11 -21.44
N LEU A 357 -9.83 4.17 -21.03
CA LEU A 357 -9.45 4.34 -19.63
C LEU A 357 -9.65 5.76 -19.09
N ASP A 358 -10.22 6.66 -19.89
CA ASP A 358 -10.39 8.08 -19.56
C ASP A 358 -11.16 8.24 -18.23
N VAL A 359 -12.37 7.67 -18.15
CA VAL A 359 -13.24 7.76 -16.97
C VAL A 359 -12.63 7.14 -15.71
N PRO A 360 -12.19 5.85 -15.70
CA PRO A 360 -11.64 5.27 -14.48
C PRO A 360 -10.35 5.97 -14.02
N THR A 361 -9.53 6.46 -14.94
CA THR A 361 -8.32 7.23 -14.58
C THR A 361 -8.68 8.61 -14.01
N ALA A 362 -9.67 9.29 -14.59
CA ALA A 362 -10.16 10.56 -14.09
C ALA A 362 -10.71 10.43 -12.67
N ARG A 363 -11.58 9.44 -12.44
CA ARG A 363 -12.12 9.13 -11.11
C ARG A 363 -11.02 8.81 -10.10
N LEU A 364 -10.00 8.03 -10.49
CA LEU A 364 -8.88 7.73 -9.59
C LEU A 364 -8.09 8.99 -9.20
N ILE A 365 -7.87 9.93 -10.13
CA ILE A 365 -7.23 11.21 -9.79
C ILE A 365 -8.13 12.06 -8.89
N GLN A 366 -9.43 12.11 -9.19
CA GLN A 366 -10.41 12.81 -8.35
C GLN A 366 -10.46 12.22 -6.94
N TYR A 367 -10.34 10.90 -6.82
CA TYR A 367 -10.34 10.19 -5.55
C TYR A 367 -9.26 10.72 -4.62
N TYR A 368 -8.01 10.80 -5.11
CA TYR A 368 -6.89 11.38 -4.37
C TYR A 368 -6.94 12.91 -4.24
N SER A 369 -7.66 13.61 -5.12
CA SER A 369 -7.75 15.07 -5.13
C SER A 369 -8.94 15.60 -4.31
N CYS A 370 -9.82 14.74 -3.80
CA CYS A 370 -11.02 15.09 -3.06
C CYS A 370 -10.67 15.43 -1.59
N THR A 371 -10.20 16.65 -1.33
CA THR A 371 -9.82 17.11 0.03
C THR A 371 -10.89 16.86 1.10
N PRO A 372 -12.20 17.08 0.87
CA PRO A 372 -13.24 16.83 1.89
C PRO A 372 -13.34 15.36 2.34
N ALA A 373 -12.95 14.41 1.48
CA ALA A 373 -12.93 13.00 1.83
C ALA A 373 -11.80 12.65 2.81
N TYR A 374 -10.74 13.45 2.87
CA TYR A 374 -9.63 13.28 3.79
C TYR A 374 -9.85 14.00 5.12
N GLU A 375 -10.41 15.21 5.07
CA GLU A 375 -10.67 16.04 6.26
C GLU A 375 -11.62 15.36 7.25
N LYS A 376 -12.52 14.48 6.79
CA LYS A 376 -13.42 13.70 7.66
C LYS A 376 -12.70 12.66 8.55
N PHE A 377 -11.44 12.35 8.25
CA PHE A 377 -10.63 11.37 8.98
C PHE A 377 -9.54 12.01 9.84
N SER A 378 -9.34 13.32 9.71
CA SER A 378 -8.42 14.06 10.57
C SER A 378 -9.14 14.51 11.82
N ASP A 379 -8.63 14.08 12.97
CA ASP A 379 -9.02 14.55 14.31
C ASP A 379 -8.61 16.01 14.58
N ASP A 380 -8.17 16.75 13.55
CA ASP A 380 -7.92 18.19 13.60
C ASP A 380 -9.26 18.93 13.68
N ASN A 381 -9.89 18.86 14.85
CA ASN A 381 -10.85 19.87 15.27
C ASN A 381 -10.18 21.24 15.09
N GLN A 382 -10.62 21.96 14.05
CA GLN A 382 -10.36 23.39 13.77
C GLN A 382 -9.05 23.79 13.08
N ARG A 383 -8.84 23.42 11.80
CA ARG A 383 -8.24 24.35 10.81
C ARG A 383 -8.53 23.90 9.37
N LYS A 384 -9.32 24.71 8.65
CA LYS A 384 -9.47 24.60 7.19
C LYS A 384 -8.08 24.80 6.58
N VAL A 385 -7.57 23.80 5.87
CA VAL A 385 -6.28 23.92 5.18
C VAL A 385 -6.44 24.87 4.01
N SER A 386 -6.02 26.12 4.18
CA SER A 386 -5.70 26.96 3.03
C SER A 386 -4.28 26.60 2.57
N TYR A 387 -4.09 26.33 1.28
CA TYR A 387 -2.77 26.02 0.68
C TYR A 387 -1.76 27.19 0.75
N GLN A 388 -2.03 28.21 1.55
CA GLN A 388 -1.20 29.41 1.75
C GLN A 388 -0.76 29.61 3.21
N GLU A 389 -1.20 28.79 4.17
CA GLU A 389 -0.78 28.90 5.57
C GLU A 389 0.62 28.30 5.82
N THR A 390 1.41 28.98 6.64
CA THR A 390 2.78 28.62 7.01
C THR A 390 2.88 27.54 8.10
N ASP A 391 1.76 27.13 8.69
CA ASP A 391 1.71 26.26 9.89
C ASP A 391 1.05 24.90 9.59
N ILE A 392 1.65 24.12 8.68
CA ILE A 392 1.24 22.72 8.46
C ILE A 392 1.93 21.78 9.46
N THR A 393 1.19 20.84 10.06
CA THR A 393 1.78 19.82 10.95
C THR A 393 2.57 18.78 10.14
N PHE A 394 3.48 18.06 10.80
CA PHE A 394 4.25 16.99 10.14
C PHE A 394 3.32 15.91 9.54
N ALA A 395 2.32 15.50 10.30
CA ALA A 395 1.32 14.53 9.87
C ALA A 395 0.56 14.99 8.62
N GLN A 396 0.12 16.26 8.61
CA GLN A 396 -0.54 16.85 7.44
C GLN A 396 0.41 16.91 6.23
N TYR A 397 1.68 17.28 6.43
CA TYR A 397 2.68 17.31 5.36
C TYR A 397 2.88 15.93 4.73
N VAL A 398 3.01 14.87 5.55
CA VAL A 398 3.15 13.49 5.08
C VAL A 398 1.91 13.01 4.33
N ARG A 399 0.69 13.36 4.78
CA ARG A 399 -0.56 13.09 4.06
C ARG A 399 -0.55 13.69 2.66
N VAL A 400 -0.25 14.99 2.55
CA VAL A 400 -0.17 15.67 1.24
C VAL A 400 0.91 15.03 0.37
N LEU A 401 2.04 14.62 0.96
CA LEU A 401 3.14 13.99 0.22
C LEU A 401 2.70 12.66 -0.37
N MET A 402 2.01 11.82 0.40
CA MET A 402 1.45 10.56 -0.06
C MET A 402 0.47 10.78 -1.23
N ILE A 403 -0.45 11.74 -1.10
CA ILE A 403 -1.42 12.06 -2.16
C ILE A 403 -0.71 12.47 -3.46
N LYS A 404 0.24 13.41 -3.38
CA LYS A 404 0.99 13.86 -4.56
C LYS A 404 1.82 12.74 -5.18
N PHE A 405 2.38 11.86 -4.36
CA PHE A 405 3.10 10.68 -4.83
C PHE A 405 2.17 9.68 -5.53
N SER A 406 0.99 9.41 -4.97
CA SER A 406 -0.04 8.57 -5.59
C SER A 406 -0.49 9.10 -6.95
N VAL A 407 -0.77 10.41 -7.06
CA VAL A 407 -1.08 11.05 -8.35
C VAL A 407 0.07 10.92 -9.34
N MET A 408 1.33 11.03 -8.89
CA MET A 408 2.48 10.80 -9.75
C MET A 408 2.58 9.34 -10.25
N LEU A 409 2.27 8.35 -9.40
CA LEU A 409 2.22 6.94 -9.82
C LEU A 409 1.15 6.71 -10.89
N ILE A 410 -0.02 7.32 -10.74
CA ILE A 410 -1.12 7.28 -11.73
C ILE A 410 -0.65 7.88 -13.07
N LEU A 411 -0.02 9.05 -13.04
CA LEU A 411 0.49 9.73 -14.24
C LEU A 411 1.62 8.94 -14.92
N GLU A 412 2.51 8.31 -14.14
CA GLU A 412 3.55 7.42 -14.65
C GLU A 412 2.93 6.21 -15.38
N ALA A 413 1.95 5.55 -14.76
CA ALA A 413 1.25 4.41 -15.33
C ALA A 413 0.55 4.80 -16.64
N ALA A 414 -0.24 5.86 -16.62
CA ALA A 414 -0.98 6.36 -17.77
C ALA A 414 -0.06 6.73 -18.94
N SER A 415 1.13 7.27 -18.69
CA SER A 415 2.12 7.61 -19.73
C SER A 415 2.55 6.40 -20.60
N ARG A 416 2.37 5.18 -20.09
CA ARG A 416 2.71 3.90 -20.78
C ARG A 416 1.51 3.25 -21.47
N LEU A 417 0.33 3.82 -21.30
CA LEU A 417 -0.97 3.27 -21.70
C LEU A 417 -1.65 4.12 -22.79
N ARG A 418 -0.91 4.97 -23.52
CA ARG A 418 -1.42 5.90 -24.55
C ARG A 418 -2.53 5.34 -25.46
N ARG A 419 -2.39 4.09 -25.91
CA ARG A 419 -3.32 3.44 -26.85
C ARG A 419 -4.71 3.17 -26.26
N TYR A 420 -4.84 3.22 -24.95
CA TYR A 420 -6.08 2.94 -24.21
C TYR A 420 -6.83 4.21 -23.79
N TYR A 421 -6.32 5.39 -24.15
CA TYR A 421 -6.92 6.69 -23.85
C TYR A 421 -7.33 7.42 -25.13
N SER A 422 -8.37 8.25 -25.04
CA SER A 422 -8.70 9.16 -26.13
C SER A 422 -7.57 10.16 -26.39
N LYS A 423 -7.56 10.76 -27.58
CA LYS A 423 -6.47 11.69 -27.94
C LYS A 423 -6.47 12.94 -27.08
N GLU A 424 -7.66 13.46 -26.82
CA GLU A 424 -7.93 14.67 -26.05
C GLU A 424 -7.62 14.47 -24.57
N PHE A 425 -8.22 13.45 -23.94
CA PHE A 425 -8.00 13.14 -22.53
C PHE A 425 -6.53 12.96 -22.19
N TYR A 426 -5.77 12.21 -23.00
CA TYR A 426 -4.35 12.00 -22.75
C TYR A 426 -3.52 13.30 -22.79
N ARG A 427 -3.91 14.28 -23.61
CA ARG A 427 -3.24 15.60 -23.65
C ARG A 427 -3.54 16.38 -22.38
N GLU A 428 -4.79 16.34 -21.94
CA GLU A 428 -5.23 16.99 -20.70
C GLU A 428 -4.56 16.34 -19.49
N LEU A 429 -4.60 15.02 -19.38
CA LEU A 429 -3.93 14.23 -18.35
C LEU A 429 -2.43 14.53 -18.29
N SER A 430 -1.76 14.60 -19.45
CA SER A 430 -0.34 14.98 -19.52
C SER A 430 -0.06 16.38 -19.01
N SER A 431 -1.05 17.28 -18.99
CA SER A 431 -0.88 18.65 -18.50
C SER A 431 -0.91 18.76 -16.97
N LEU A 432 -1.41 17.74 -16.28
CA LEU A 432 -1.39 17.63 -14.81
C LEU A 432 -0.02 17.23 -14.27
N SER A 433 0.87 16.72 -15.13
CA SER A 433 2.16 16.19 -14.71
C SER A 433 3.25 17.26 -14.64
N PRO A 434 4.13 17.25 -13.60
CA PRO A 434 5.31 18.10 -13.55
C PRO A 434 6.32 17.78 -14.65
N PHE A 435 6.21 16.59 -15.24
CA PHE A 435 7.15 16.04 -16.20
C PHE A 435 6.41 15.58 -17.46
N THR A 436 7.04 15.76 -18.63
CA THR A 436 6.48 15.23 -19.87
C THR A 436 6.24 13.72 -19.76
N PHE A 437 5.15 13.23 -20.34
CA PHE A 437 4.87 11.80 -20.41
C PHE A 437 5.95 11.00 -21.15
N HIS A 438 6.66 11.62 -22.10
CA HIS A 438 7.85 11.00 -22.70
C HIS A 438 8.92 10.68 -21.64
N HIS A 439 9.12 11.57 -20.68
CA HIS A 439 10.09 11.37 -19.61
C HIS A 439 9.62 10.32 -18.61
N LEU A 440 8.36 10.38 -18.17
CA LEU A 440 7.79 9.37 -17.28
C LEU A 440 7.84 7.97 -17.88
N LYS A 441 7.54 7.82 -19.18
CA LYS A 441 7.63 6.53 -19.89
C LYS A 441 9.03 5.91 -19.83
N LEU A 442 10.08 6.73 -19.88
CA LEU A 442 11.47 6.27 -19.77
C LEU A 442 11.89 5.99 -18.33
N PHE A 443 11.22 6.63 -17.36
CA PHE A 443 11.56 6.57 -15.96
C PHE A 443 10.49 5.81 -15.19
N ARG A 444 10.65 4.49 -15.07
CA ARG A 444 9.88 3.70 -14.12
C ARG A 444 10.38 4.05 -12.72
N ILE A 445 9.56 4.75 -11.93
CA ILE A 445 9.91 5.18 -10.57
C ILE A 445 10.36 3.98 -9.74
N GLU A 446 9.53 2.94 -9.71
CA GLU A 446 9.81 1.70 -8.98
C GLU A 446 11.09 1.00 -9.48
N LYS A 447 11.27 0.83 -10.80
CA LYS A 447 12.48 0.22 -11.36
C LYS A 447 13.73 1.01 -10.99
N THR A 448 13.61 2.33 -10.91
CA THR A 448 14.71 3.20 -10.52
C THR A 448 15.03 3.00 -9.05
N LEU A 449 14.03 3.05 -8.17
CA LEU A 449 14.18 2.76 -6.73
C LEU A 449 14.83 1.39 -6.52
N TRP A 450 14.32 0.36 -7.20
CA TRP A 450 14.89 -0.99 -7.22
C TRP A 450 16.37 -0.99 -7.62
N THR A 451 16.73 -0.38 -8.76
CA THR A 451 18.12 -0.37 -9.25
C THR A 451 19.08 0.32 -8.28
N ILE A 452 18.60 1.37 -7.60
CA ILE A 452 19.38 2.11 -6.60
C ILE A 452 19.55 1.28 -5.33
N MET A 453 18.45 0.72 -4.83
CA MET A 453 18.46 -0.11 -3.62
C MET A 453 19.27 -1.38 -3.85
N GLN A 454 19.22 -1.95 -5.04
CA GLN A 454 20.00 -3.13 -5.41
C GLN A 454 21.49 -2.91 -5.29
N LYS A 455 22.00 -1.77 -5.75
CA LYS A 455 23.43 -1.45 -5.64
C LYS A 455 23.90 -1.20 -4.20
N GLN A 456 23.01 -0.93 -3.26
CA GLN A 456 23.39 -0.56 -1.90
C GLN A 456 23.13 -1.66 -0.87
N TRP A 457 22.06 -2.42 -1.03
CA TRP A 457 21.73 -3.52 -0.11
C TRP A 457 22.13 -4.88 -0.66
N PHE A 458 22.33 -5.01 -1.98
CA PHE A 458 22.60 -6.30 -2.63
C PHE A 458 23.88 -6.30 -3.47
N GLY A 459 24.64 -5.20 -3.48
CA GLY A 459 25.85 -5.02 -4.29
C GLY A 459 27.09 -4.72 -3.47
#